data_AF-A0A966S6E4-F1
#
_entry.id   AF-A0A966S6E4-F1
#
_cell.length_a   1.000
_cell.length_b   1.000
_cell.length_c   1.000
_cell.angle_alpha   90.00
_cell.angle_beta   90.00
_cell.angle_gamma   90.00
#
_symmetry.space_group_name_H-M   'P 1'
#
loop_
_entity.id
_entity.type
_entity.pdbx_description
1 polymer ?
#
loop_
_entity_poly.entity_id
_entity_poly.type
_entity_poly.pdbx_seq_one_letter_code
_entity_poly.pdbx_strand_id
1 'polypeptide(L)'
;MQLKGLVRFFTALLIIYSLYQLSFTWLVKNFEQKAADKAAQYVSKAYPTPSVKYPSNKDSQAVWQEFLDTRKRAYQDSLIKASENETVTYGINGAMSYKKAKEEELNLGLDLQGGMNVTLEVEMSGLLRSLSNNSADPNFLNALKNADLRKANSDADFITLFIQEYRKLETTRPLATLFSGASSNAINIKSTDQEVENYIREQARAAFDLTFDRLRTRIDQFGVAQPSINPIPNRGLITVELPGIKDKERVRKLLQSTA
;
A
#
# COMPACT_ATOMS: atom_id res chain seq x y z
N MET A 1 -29.92 26.23 33.13
CA MET A 1 -28.54 26.76 33.17
C MET A 1 -27.46 25.67 33.30
N GLN A 2 -27.75 24.46 33.82
CA GLN A 2 -26.77 23.38 33.99
C GLN A 2 -26.16 22.84 32.68
N LEU A 3 -26.94 22.76 31.59
CA LEU A 3 -26.44 22.34 30.27
C LEU A 3 -25.35 23.25 29.70
N LYS A 4 -25.36 24.56 30.03
CA LYS A 4 -24.32 25.51 29.56
C LYS A 4 -22.97 25.29 30.24
N GLY A 5 -22.97 24.89 31.52
CA GLY A 5 -21.75 24.54 32.25
C GLY A 5 -21.13 23.25 31.73
N LEU A 6 -21.98 22.24 31.47
CA LEU A 6 -21.54 20.95 30.90
C LEU A 6 -20.94 21.12 29.50
N VAL A 7 -21.58 21.88 28.61
CA VAL A 7 -21.06 22.15 27.27
C VAL A 7 -19.70 22.85 27.34
N ARG A 8 -19.54 23.90 28.17
CA ARG A 8 -18.26 24.60 28.34
C ARG A 8 -17.15 23.70 28.86
N PHE A 9 -17.46 22.78 29.77
CA PHE A 9 -16.52 21.79 30.27
C PHE A 9 -16.03 20.85 29.16
N PHE A 10 -16.94 20.26 28.37
CA PHE A 10 -16.57 19.42 27.24
C PHE A 10 -15.81 20.18 26.16
N THR A 11 -16.17 21.44 25.87
CA THR A 11 -15.43 22.29 24.93
C THR A 11 -14.00 22.54 25.41
N ALA A 12 -13.80 22.85 26.69
CA ALA A 12 -12.46 23.05 27.25
C ALA A 12 -11.62 21.77 27.17
N LEU A 13 -12.20 20.61 27.50
CA LEU A 13 -11.52 19.32 27.36
C LEU A 13 -11.15 19.02 25.90
N LEU A 14 -12.05 19.28 24.96
CA LEU A 14 -11.79 19.06 23.53
C LEU A 14 -10.65 19.97 23.04
N ILE A 15 -10.62 21.24 23.43
CA ILE A 15 -9.52 22.16 23.09
C ILE A 15 -8.18 21.65 23.64
N ILE A 16 -8.14 21.22 24.90
CA ILE A 16 -6.93 20.67 25.51
C ILE A 16 -6.47 19.42 24.74
N TYR A 17 -7.40 18.53 24.39
CA TYR A 17 -7.10 17.34 23.62
C TYR A 17 -6.59 17.66 22.21
N SER A 18 -7.18 18.63 21.52
CA SER A 18 -6.70 19.09 20.21
C SER A 18 -5.31 19.71 20.27
N LEU A 19 -5.00 20.50 21.31
CA LEU A 19 -3.66 21.05 21.52
C LEU A 19 -2.65 19.93 21.80
N TYR A 20 -3.04 18.91 22.55
CA TYR A 20 -2.22 17.73 22.79
C TYR A 20 -1.90 16.99 21.48
N GLN A 21 -2.89 16.73 20.62
CA GLN A 21 -2.65 16.11 19.30
C GLN A 21 -1.74 16.98 18.40
N LEU A 22 -1.98 18.30 18.35
CA LEU A 22 -1.13 19.22 17.59
C LEU A 22 0.31 19.26 18.09
N SER A 23 0.54 19.03 19.39
CA SER A 23 1.88 18.99 19.97
C SER A 23 2.73 17.85 19.37
N PHE A 24 2.14 16.70 19.04
CA PHE A 24 2.84 15.61 18.36
C PHE A 24 3.27 15.99 16.95
N THR A 25 2.39 16.65 16.20
CA THR A 25 2.70 17.16 14.86
C THR A 25 3.89 18.12 14.90
N TRP A 26 3.92 19.03 15.87
CA TRP A 26 5.04 19.95 16.04
C TRP A 26 6.33 19.21 16.43
N LEU A 27 6.24 18.26 17.34
CA LEU A 27 7.39 17.48 17.80
C LEU A 27 8.01 16.65 16.68
N VAL A 28 7.19 15.94 15.91
CA VAL A 28 7.62 15.13 14.76
C VAL A 28 8.30 16.01 13.73
N LYS A 29 7.70 17.14 13.36
CA LYS A 29 8.31 18.10 12.42
C LYS A 29 9.65 18.64 12.93
N ASN A 30 9.74 18.97 14.21
CA ASN A 30 10.98 19.43 14.82
C ASN A 30 12.08 18.34 14.79
N PHE A 31 11.71 17.08 15.06
CA PHE A 31 12.62 15.95 14.97
C PHE A 31 13.11 15.73 13.53
N GLU A 32 12.18 15.68 12.56
CA GLU A 32 12.49 15.54 11.14
C GLU A 32 13.36 16.69 10.62
N GLN A 33 13.13 17.93 11.08
CA GLN A 33 13.95 19.08 10.71
C GLN A 33 15.39 18.94 11.21
N LYS A 34 15.59 18.52 12.46
CA LYS A 34 16.94 18.25 12.99
C LYS A 34 17.67 17.15 12.19
N ALA A 35 16.95 16.11 11.78
CA ALA A 35 17.50 15.07 10.91
C ALA A 35 17.85 15.63 9.51
N ALA A 36 16.98 16.48 8.95
CA ALA A 36 17.21 17.15 7.66
C ALA A 36 18.43 18.08 7.68
N ASP A 37 18.65 18.80 8.78
CA ASP A 37 19.79 19.70 8.96
C ASP A 37 21.10 18.90 9.06
N LYS A 38 21.11 17.80 9.82
CA LYS A 38 22.26 16.87 9.87
C LYS A 38 22.56 16.29 8.49
N ALA A 39 21.53 15.93 7.73
CA ALA A 39 21.69 15.44 6.36
C ALA A 39 22.23 16.50 5.39
N ALA A 40 21.75 17.74 5.50
CA ALA A 40 22.27 18.85 4.71
C ALA A 40 23.76 19.08 4.99
N GLN A 41 24.16 19.05 6.27
CA GLN A 41 25.56 19.21 6.68
C GLN A 41 26.44 18.04 6.22
N TYR A 42 25.93 16.81 6.26
CA TYR A 42 26.67 15.64 5.77
C TYR A 42 26.96 15.76 4.27
N VAL A 43 25.93 16.09 3.48
CA VAL A 43 26.07 16.21 2.02
C VAL A 43 26.98 17.39 1.64
N SER A 44 26.85 18.54 2.30
CA SER A 44 27.69 19.71 1.99
C SER A 44 29.18 19.51 2.32
N LYS A 45 29.48 18.67 3.32
CA LYS A 45 30.86 18.28 3.64
C LYS A 45 31.41 17.20 2.69
N ALA A 46 30.57 16.28 2.27
CA ALA A 46 30.98 15.12 1.48
C ALA A 46 31.04 15.40 -0.03
N TYR A 47 30.28 16.38 -0.54
CA TYR A 47 30.13 16.62 -1.97
C TYR A 47 30.21 18.12 -2.33
N PRO A 48 30.83 18.46 -3.48
CA PRO A 48 30.84 19.83 -3.99
C PRO A 48 29.46 20.24 -4.50
N THR A 49 29.20 21.55 -4.51
CA THR A 49 27.98 22.13 -5.08
C THR A 49 27.92 21.90 -6.61
N PRO A 50 26.72 21.90 -7.22
CA PRO A 50 26.58 21.71 -8.66
C PRO A 50 27.40 22.69 -9.49
N SER A 51 27.45 23.96 -9.09
CA SER A 51 28.23 25.00 -9.78
C SER A 51 29.74 24.77 -9.70
N VAL A 52 30.24 24.15 -8.65
CA VAL A 52 31.67 23.82 -8.52
C VAL A 52 32.02 22.57 -9.33
N LYS A 53 31.15 21.56 -9.33
CA LYS A 53 31.40 20.30 -10.04
C LYS A 53 31.22 20.42 -11.56
N TYR A 54 30.22 21.18 -12.00
CA TYR A 54 29.89 21.38 -13.42
C TYR A 54 29.70 22.87 -13.72
N PRO A 55 30.78 23.66 -13.84
CA PRO A 55 30.68 25.12 -13.93
C PRO A 55 29.90 25.65 -15.14
N SER A 56 29.95 24.95 -16.28
CA SER A 56 29.46 25.47 -17.56
C SER A 56 28.25 24.71 -18.14
N ASN A 57 27.79 23.63 -17.51
CA ASN A 57 26.72 22.78 -18.02
C ASN A 57 25.54 22.72 -17.04
N LYS A 58 24.44 23.42 -17.37
CA LYS A 58 23.24 23.50 -16.52
C LYS A 58 22.51 22.17 -16.39
N ASP A 59 22.46 21.34 -17.44
CA ASP A 59 21.79 20.04 -17.38
C ASP A 59 22.54 19.09 -16.44
N SER A 60 23.87 19.11 -16.48
CA SER A 60 24.72 18.36 -15.55
C SER A 60 24.62 18.87 -14.11
N GLN A 61 24.44 20.18 -13.92
CA GLN A 61 24.15 20.75 -12.59
C GLN A 61 22.82 20.24 -12.03
N ALA A 62 21.76 20.18 -12.85
CA ALA A 62 20.46 19.68 -12.43
C ALA A 62 20.52 18.20 -12.02
N VAL A 63 21.17 17.35 -12.84
CA VAL A 63 21.37 15.93 -12.52
C VAL A 63 22.21 15.77 -11.24
N TRP A 64 23.24 16.60 -11.05
CA TRP A 64 24.03 16.56 -9.83
C TRP A 64 23.24 17.01 -8.61
N GLN A 65 22.40 18.04 -8.74
CA GLN A 65 21.52 18.49 -7.67
C GLN A 65 20.56 17.37 -7.25
N GLU A 66 19.97 16.65 -8.21
CA GLU A 66 19.12 15.50 -7.93
C GLU A 66 19.87 14.38 -7.20
N PHE A 67 21.12 14.12 -7.57
CA PHE A 67 21.99 13.18 -6.85
C PHE A 67 22.23 13.62 -5.40
N LEU A 68 22.54 14.91 -5.16
CA LEU A 68 22.74 15.45 -3.81
C LEU A 68 21.46 15.37 -2.98
N ASP A 69 20.31 15.69 -3.57
CA ASP A 69 19.01 15.62 -2.91
C ASP A 69 18.65 14.17 -2.54
N THR A 70 18.94 13.22 -3.43
CA THR A 70 18.76 11.78 -3.17
C THR A 70 19.64 11.33 -1.99
N ARG A 71 20.92 11.74 -1.96
CA ARG A 71 21.84 11.44 -0.85
C ARG A 71 21.38 12.07 0.46
N LYS A 72 20.90 13.31 0.41
CA LYS A 72 20.36 14.02 1.57
C LYS A 72 19.16 13.29 2.15
N ARG A 73 18.18 12.93 1.31
CA ARG A 73 16.98 12.18 1.74
C ARG A 73 17.35 10.81 2.32
N ALA A 74 18.20 10.04 1.63
CA ALA A 74 18.62 8.73 2.10
C ALA A 74 19.32 8.78 3.47
N TYR A 75 20.18 9.77 3.69
CA TYR A 75 20.83 9.95 4.99
C TYR A 75 19.84 10.42 6.07
N GLN A 76 18.96 11.38 5.76
CA GLN A 76 17.89 11.79 6.67
C GLN A 76 17.03 10.60 7.11
N ASP A 77 16.57 9.80 6.15
CA ASP A 77 15.77 8.61 6.42
C ASP A 77 16.52 7.59 7.28
N SER A 78 17.83 7.43 7.06
CA SER A 78 18.66 6.54 7.88
C SER A 78 18.75 7.00 9.34
N LEU A 79 18.85 8.32 9.57
CA LEU A 79 18.85 8.89 10.91
C LEU A 79 17.49 8.69 11.60
N ILE A 80 16.40 8.94 10.87
CA ILE A 80 15.04 8.75 11.39
C ILE A 80 14.82 7.28 11.75
N LYS A 81 15.19 6.37 10.86
CA LYS A 81 15.06 4.92 11.07
C LYS A 81 15.87 4.44 12.28
N ALA A 82 17.10 4.93 12.44
CA ALA A 82 17.94 4.60 13.58
C ALA A 82 17.35 5.09 14.92
N SER A 83 16.57 6.17 14.88
CA SER A 83 15.95 6.80 16.05
C SER A 83 14.46 6.45 16.24
N GLU A 84 13.90 5.46 15.53
CA GLU A 84 12.47 5.10 15.63
C GLU A 84 12.02 4.83 17.07
N ASN A 85 12.89 4.18 17.85
CA ASN A 85 12.64 3.81 19.25
C ASN A 85 13.23 4.81 20.25
N GLU A 86 13.87 5.88 19.78
CA GLU A 86 14.41 6.94 20.63
C GLU A 86 13.25 7.71 21.27
N THR A 87 13.36 7.96 22.57
CA THR A 87 12.33 8.72 23.30
C THR A 87 12.45 10.18 22.92
N VAL A 88 11.38 10.72 22.33
CA VAL A 88 11.33 12.10 21.86
C VAL A 88 10.56 13.03 22.80
N THR A 89 9.65 12.49 23.61
CA THR A 89 8.97 13.21 24.69
C THR A 89 8.43 12.25 25.75
N TYR A 90 7.95 12.81 26.86
CA TYR A 90 7.20 12.10 27.89
C TYR A 90 5.76 12.61 27.87
N GLY A 91 4.83 11.74 27.51
CA GLY A 91 3.39 12.02 27.55
C GLY A 91 2.78 11.63 28.89
N ILE A 92 1.46 11.79 29.00
CA ILE A 92 0.67 11.42 30.20
C ILE A 92 0.80 9.92 30.50
N ASN A 93 1.04 9.09 29.47
CA ASN A 93 1.17 7.64 29.56
C ASN A 93 2.64 7.14 29.54
N GLY A 94 3.61 8.03 29.77
CA GLY A 94 5.04 7.69 29.85
C GLY A 94 5.87 8.07 28.62
N ALA A 95 7.04 7.44 28.47
CA ALA A 95 8.00 7.72 27.40
C ALA A 95 7.39 7.44 26.01
N MET A 96 7.48 8.42 25.13
CA MET A 96 6.97 8.38 23.76
C MET A 96 8.15 8.30 22.79
N SER A 97 8.19 7.24 21.98
CA SER A 97 9.20 7.13 20.93
C SER A 97 8.84 7.97 19.71
N TYR A 98 9.82 8.26 18.84
CA TYR A 98 9.56 8.94 17.57
C TYR A 98 8.46 8.23 16.78
N LYS A 99 8.53 6.89 16.67
CA LYS A 99 7.55 6.09 15.94
C LYS A 99 6.12 6.31 16.46
N LYS A 100 5.94 6.24 17.78
CA LYS A 100 4.61 6.47 18.38
C LYS A 100 4.14 7.90 18.21
N ALA A 101 5.03 8.89 18.38
CA ALA A 101 4.68 10.28 18.15
C ALA A 101 4.29 10.55 16.67
N LYS A 102 4.88 9.81 15.72
CA LYS A 102 4.53 9.85 14.31
C LYS A 102 3.16 9.24 14.02
N GLU A 103 2.80 8.16 14.70
CA GLU A 103 1.47 7.52 14.60
C GLU A 103 0.34 8.42 15.15
N GLU A 104 0.66 9.24 16.15
CA GLU A 104 -0.22 10.26 16.76
C GLU A 104 -0.17 11.62 16.05
N GLU A 105 0.62 11.76 14.98
CA GLU A 105 0.63 12.98 14.16
C GLU A 105 -0.75 13.18 13.52
N LEU A 106 -1.18 14.44 13.43
CA LEU A 106 -2.47 14.77 12.84
C LEU A 106 -2.47 14.37 11.36
N ASN A 107 -3.43 13.52 10.98
CA ASN A 107 -3.63 13.12 9.61
C ASN A 107 -4.20 14.31 8.81
N LEU A 108 -3.34 14.98 8.06
CA LEU A 108 -3.71 16.10 7.20
C LEU A 108 -4.32 15.62 5.87
N GLY A 109 -4.32 14.32 5.61
CA GLY A 109 -4.80 13.74 4.35
C GLY A 109 -3.86 14.02 3.16
N LEU A 110 -4.19 13.42 2.03
CA LEU A 110 -3.38 13.53 0.81
C LEU A 110 -3.34 14.95 0.25
N ASP A 111 -4.43 15.70 0.37
CA ASP A 111 -4.58 17.04 -0.20
C ASP A 111 -3.65 18.06 0.49
N LEU A 112 -3.61 18.05 1.83
CA LEU A 112 -2.82 19.01 2.59
C LEU A 112 -1.37 18.57 2.84
N GLN A 113 -1.13 17.26 2.96
CA GLN A 113 0.22 16.73 3.25
C GLN A 113 0.97 16.33 1.99
N GLY A 114 0.27 16.16 0.86
CA GLY A 114 0.80 15.47 -0.31
C GLY A 114 1.03 13.98 -0.03
N GLY A 115 1.39 13.22 -1.06
CA GLY A 115 1.63 11.78 -0.90
C GLY A 115 1.36 10.98 -2.18
N MET A 116 0.83 9.76 -1.99
CA MET A 116 0.55 8.83 -3.07
C MET A 116 -0.80 8.12 -2.89
N ASN A 117 -1.59 8.05 -3.96
CA ASN A 117 -2.74 7.16 -4.09
C ASN A 117 -2.41 6.09 -5.13
N VAL A 118 -2.63 4.83 -4.80
CA VAL A 118 -2.39 3.68 -5.68
C VAL A 118 -3.57 2.74 -5.63
N THR A 119 -4.04 2.30 -6.79
CA THR A 119 -4.94 1.15 -6.90
C THR A 119 -4.13 -0.07 -7.32
N LEU A 120 -4.16 -1.11 -6.50
CA LEU A 120 -3.52 -2.39 -6.73
C LEU A 120 -4.59 -3.39 -7.18
N GLU A 121 -4.28 -4.18 -8.20
CA GLU A 121 -5.12 -5.29 -8.65
C GLU A 121 -4.48 -6.61 -8.19
N VAL A 122 -5.29 -7.47 -7.57
CA VAL A 122 -4.90 -8.83 -7.19
C VAL A 122 -5.01 -9.73 -8.42
N GLU A 123 -3.95 -10.46 -8.73
CA GLU A 123 -3.84 -11.24 -9.98
C GLU A 123 -4.74 -12.50 -9.97
N MET A 124 -6.01 -12.35 -10.36
CA MET A 124 -6.97 -13.46 -10.43
C MET A 124 -6.64 -14.46 -11.54
N SER A 125 -6.02 -14.03 -12.64
CA SER A 125 -5.58 -14.92 -13.71
C SER A 125 -4.52 -15.90 -13.25
N GLY A 126 -3.54 -15.43 -12.49
CA GLY A 126 -2.46 -16.25 -11.92
C GLY A 126 -3.01 -17.25 -10.92
N LEU A 127 -3.97 -16.84 -10.09
CA LEU A 127 -4.69 -17.75 -9.20
C LEU A 127 -5.39 -18.87 -9.97
N LEU A 128 -6.20 -18.55 -10.98
CA LEU A 128 -6.89 -19.58 -11.77
C LEU A 128 -5.92 -20.53 -12.46
N ARG A 129 -4.79 -20.02 -12.98
CA ARG A 129 -3.71 -20.87 -13.52
C ARG A 129 -3.19 -21.83 -12.46
N SER A 130 -2.86 -21.33 -11.28
CA SER A 130 -2.39 -22.14 -10.15
C SER A 130 -3.41 -23.23 -9.76
N LEU A 131 -4.68 -22.86 -9.58
CA LEU A 131 -5.77 -23.79 -9.25
C LEU A 131 -6.03 -24.83 -10.34
N SER A 132 -5.70 -24.52 -11.59
CA SER A 132 -5.81 -25.44 -12.73
C SER A 132 -4.57 -26.32 -12.93
N ASN A 133 -3.64 -26.34 -11.97
CA ASN A 133 -2.33 -26.98 -12.10
C ASN A 133 -1.53 -26.50 -13.33
N ASN A 134 -1.54 -25.18 -13.58
CA ASN A 134 -0.93 -24.54 -14.75
C ASN A 134 -1.40 -25.14 -16.08
N SER A 135 -2.72 -25.33 -16.24
CA SER A 135 -3.30 -25.90 -17.45
C SER A 135 -2.83 -25.19 -18.72
N ALA A 136 -2.38 -25.99 -19.69
CA ALA A 136 -2.01 -25.55 -21.03
C ALA A 136 -3.19 -25.62 -22.03
N ASP A 137 -4.39 -25.88 -21.54
CA ASP A 137 -5.59 -25.99 -22.36
C ASP A 137 -5.86 -24.66 -23.12
N PRO A 138 -5.94 -24.68 -24.47
CA PRO A 138 -6.12 -23.46 -25.25
C PRO A 138 -7.43 -22.71 -24.94
N ASN A 139 -8.52 -23.43 -24.66
CA ASN A 139 -9.81 -22.83 -24.33
C ASN A 139 -9.75 -22.16 -22.95
N PHE A 140 -9.09 -22.79 -21.98
CA PHE A 140 -8.80 -22.18 -20.67
C PHE A 140 -7.97 -20.89 -20.79
N LEU A 141 -6.86 -20.94 -21.53
CA LEU A 141 -5.97 -19.79 -21.72
C LEU A 141 -6.67 -18.64 -22.45
N ASN A 142 -7.45 -18.94 -23.48
CA ASN A 142 -8.25 -17.96 -24.20
C ASN A 142 -9.37 -17.39 -23.33
N ALA A 143 -10.01 -18.21 -22.49
CA ALA A 143 -11.03 -17.74 -21.55
C ALA A 143 -10.45 -16.74 -20.54
N LEU A 144 -9.26 -17.00 -19.99
CA LEU A 144 -8.55 -16.05 -19.11
C LEU A 144 -8.27 -14.73 -19.82
N LYS A 145 -7.75 -14.78 -21.06
CA LYS A 145 -7.46 -13.58 -21.85
C LYS A 145 -8.72 -12.79 -22.17
N ASN A 146 -9.79 -13.46 -22.58
CA ASN A 146 -11.06 -12.81 -22.90
C ASN A 146 -11.72 -12.20 -21.67
N ALA A 147 -11.64 -12.89 -20.52
CA ALA A 147 -12.14 -12.35 -19.25
C ALA A 147 -11.38 -11.08 -18.85
N ASP A 148 -10.05 -11.08 -19.00
CA ASP A 148 -9.22 -9.91 -18.72
C ASP A 148 -9.54 -8.71 -19.62
N LEU A 149 -9.79 -8.95 -20.91
CA LEU A 149 -10.26 -7.90 -21.82
C LEU A 149 -11.67 -7.39 -21.48
N ARG A 150 -12.57 -8.29 -21.06
CA ARG A 150 -13.96 -7.93 -20.71
C ARG A 150 -14.08 -7.19 -19.39
N LYS A 151 -13.16 -7.38 -18.44
CA LYS A 151 -13.24 -6.78 -17.09
C LYS A 151 -13.34 -5.26 -17.11
N ALA A 152 -12.70 -4.60 -18.09
CA ALA A 152 -12.72 -3.15 -18.22
C ALA A 152 -14.11 -2.59 -18.57
N ASN A 153 -14.98 -3.40 -19.16
CA ASN A 153 -16.29 -3.00 -19.69
C ASN A 153 -17.45 -3.76 -19.01
N SER A 154 -17.22 -4.34 -17.84
CA SER A 154 -18.18 -5.21 -17.16
C SER A 154 -18.21 -4.94 -15.67
N ASP A 155 -19.39 -5.01 -15.07
CA ASP A 155 -19.57 -4.97 -13.62
C ASP A 155 -19.46 -6.35 -12.95
N ALA A 156 -19.46 -7.43 -13.75
CA ALA A 156 -19.25 -8.80 -13.25
C ALA A 156 -17.80 -9.01 -12.78
N ASP A 157 -17.63 -9.81 -11.72
CA ASP A 157 -16.31 -10.17 -11.21
C ASP A 157 -15.53 -11.09 -12.17
N PHE A 158 -14.22 -11.13 -12.00
CA PHE A 158 -13.31 -11.84 -12.91
C PHE A 158 -13.62 -13.35 -13.03
N ILE A 159 -14.05 -14.01 -11.94
CA ILE A 159 -14.36 -15.45 -11.95
C ILE A 159 -15.61 -15.70 -12.79
N THR A 160 -16.64 -14.86 -12.61
CA THR A 160 -17.84 -14.89 -13.45
C THR A 160 -17.50 -14.70 -14.92
N LEU A 161 -16.67 -13.71 -15.23
CA LEU A 161 -16.23 -13.44 -16.61
C LEU A 161 -15.47 -14.63 -17.20
N PHE A 162 -14.56 -15.22 -16.44
CA PHE A 162 -13.81 -16.41 -16.84
C PHE A 162 -14.73 -17.59 -17.14
N ILE A 163 -15.65 -17.93 -16.23
CA ILE A 163 -16.57 -19.07 -16.43
C ILE A 163 -17.44 -18.85 -17.66
N GLN A 164 -17.96 -17.64 -17.86
CA GLN A 164 -18.74 -17.28 -19.05
C GLN A 164 -17.92 -17.43 -20.34
N GLU A 165 -16.69 -16.91 -20.37
CA GLU A 165 -15.82 -17.02 -21.54
C GLU A 165 -15.40 -18.46 -21.82
N TYR A 166 -15.12 -19.24 -20.78
CA TYR A 166 -14.80 -20.65 -20.93
C TYR A 166 -15.99 -21.43 -21.49
N ARG A 167 -17.22 -21.17 -21.02
CA ARG A 167 -18.44 -21.84 -21.52
C ARG A 167 -18.80 -21.47 -22.96
N LYS A 168 -18.35 -20.30 -23.46
CA LYS A 168 -18.46 -19.96 -24.89
C LYS A 168 -17.51 -20.78 -25.77
N LEU A 169 -16.33 -21.11 -25.25
CA LEU A 169 -15.28 -21.85 -25.96
C LEU A 169 -15.46 -23.37 -25.82
N GLU A 170 -16.04 -23.83 -24.71
CA GLU A 170 -16.21 -25.24 -24.37
C GLU A 170 -17.55 -25.48 -23.68
N THR A 171 -18.48 -26.09 -24.42
CA THR A 171 -19.87 -26.30 -23.97
C THR A 171 -20.09 -27.61 -23.23
N THR A 172 -19.21 -28.60 -23.40
CA THR A 172 -19.47 -29.98 -22.94
C THR A 172 -18.56 -30.44 -21.82
N ARG A 173 -17.30 -30.00 -21.82
CA ARG A 173 -16.32 -30.44 -20.83
C ARG A 173 -16.61 -29.81 -19.45
N PRO A 174 -16.77 -30.62 -18.38
CA PRO A 174 -16.96 -30.11 -17.02
C PRO A 174 -15.77 -29.28 -16.54
N LEU A 175 -16.03 -28.18 -15.82
CA LEU A 175 -14.96 -27.35 -15.23
C LEU A 175 -14.06 -28.16 -14.29
N ALA A 176 -14.64 -29.16 -13.61
CA ALA A 176 -13.92 -30.04 -12.69
C ALA A 176 -12.68 -30.67 -13.32
N THR A 177 -12.69 -30.96 -14.63
CA THR A 177 -11.55 -31.55 -15.35
C THR A 177 -10.32 -30.64 -15.41
N LEU A 178 -10.49 -29.33 -15.20
CA LEU A 178 -9.38 -28.37 -15.15
C LEU A 178 -8.86 -28.18 -13.72
N PHE A 179 -9.73 -28.22 -12.72
CA PHE A 179 -9.40 -27.78 -11.36
C PHE A 179 -9.21 -28.93 -10.35
N SER A 180 -9.64 -30.16 -10.66
CA SER A 180 -9.56 -31.29 -9.71
C SER A 180 -8.13 -31.74 -9.38
N GLY A 181 -7.15 -31.42 -10.23
CA GLY A 181 -5.76 -31.87 -10.06
C GLY A 181 -5.02 -31.19 -8.91
N ALA A 182 -5.34 -29.93 -8.61
CA ALA A 182 -4.66 -29.12 -7.60
C ALA A 182 -5.54 -28.78 -6.39
N SER A 183 -6.73 -29.37 -6.28
CA SER A 183 -7.74 -28.97 -5.31
C SER A 183 -7.62 -29.59 -3.92
N SER A 184 -6.57 -30.38 -3.64
CA SER A 184 -6.42 -31.07 -2.35
C SER A 184 -7.67 -31.85 -1.91
N ASN A 185 -8.31 -32.57 -2.84
CA ASN A 185 -9.58 -33.30 -2.67
C ASN A 185 -10.85 -32.45 -2.43
N ALA A 186 -10.79 -31.11 -2.52
CA ALA A 186 -11.97 -30.25 -2.37
C ALA A 186 -12.98 -30.40 -3.52
N ILE A 187 -12.50 -30.73 -4.73
CA ILE A 187 -13.32 -31.07 -5.89
C ILE A 187 -12.80 -32.35 -6.53
N ASN A 188 -13.66 -33.06 -7.25
CA ASN A 188 -13.33 -34.29 -7.97
C ASN A 188 -13.92 -34.24 -9.40
N ILE A 189 -13.60 -35.21 -10.25
CA ILE A 189 -14.01 -35.21 -11.67
C ILE A 189 -15.54 -35.19 -11.86
N LYS A 190 -16.30 -35.66 -10.87
CA LYS A 190 -17.77 -35.65 -10.88
C LYS A 190 -18.38 -34.37 -10.30
N SER A 191 -17.56 -33.47 -9.77
CA SER A 191 -18.03 -32.18 -9.24
C SER A 191 -18.72 -31.38 -10.33
N THR A 192 -19.83 -30.77 -9.96
CA THR A 192 -20.60 -29.87 -10.82
C THR A 192 -19.84 -28.56 -11.05
N ASP A 193 -20.17 -27.85 -12.12
CA ASP A 193 -19.60 -26.54 -12.41
C ASP A 193 -19.85 -25.55 -11.26
N GLN A 194 -21.00 -25.63 -10.59
CA GLN A 194 -21.32 -24.77 -9.45
C GLN A 194 -20.43 -25.05 -8.24
N GLU A 195 -20.12 -26.31 -7.96
CA GLU A 195 -19.19 -26.67 -6.88
C GLU A 195 -17.77 -26.17 -7.17
N VAL A 196 -17.34 -26.29 -8.44
CA VAL A 196 -16.04 -25.78 -8.88
C VAL A 196 -15.99 -24.25 -8.81
N GLU A 197 -17.05 -23.57 -9.21
CA GLU A 197 -17.16 -22.11 -9.07
C GLU A 197 -17.05 -21.68 -7.60
N ASN A 198 -17.78 -22.34 -6.69
CA ASN A 198 -17.75 -22.04 -5.27
C ASN A 198 -16.34 -22.23 -4.69
N TYR A 199 -15.68 -23.34 -5.05
CA TYR A 199 -14.29 -23.61 -4.67
C TYR A 199 -13.35 -22.50 -5.15
N ILE A 200 -13.41 -22.12 -6.44
CA ILE A 200 -12.59 -21.05 -7.01
C ILE A 200 -12.83 -19.72 -6.26
N ARG A 201 -14.08 -19.39 -5.95
CA ARG A 201 -14.42 -18.15 -5.22
C ARG A 201 -13.88 -18.16 -3.80
N GLU A 202 -13.91 -19.28 -3.12
CA GLU A 202 -13.32 -19.43 -1.78
C GLU A 202 -11.80 -19.23 -1.83
N GLN A 203 -11.12 -19.89 -2.77
CA GLN A 203 -9.68 -19.73 -2.96
C GLN A 203 -9.30 -18.30 -3.36
N ALA A 204 -10.14 -17.63 -4.15
CA ALA A 204 -9.92 -16.23 -4.53
C ALA A 204 -10.07 -15.26 -3.37
N ARG A 205 -11.05 -15.48 -2.49
CA ARG A 205 -11.18 -14.69 -1.24
C ARG A 205 -9.96 -14.91 -0.35
N ALA A 206 -9.55 -16.15 -0.13
CA ALA A 206 -8.37 -16.46 0.69
C ALA A 206 -7.08 -15.84 0.12
N ALA A 207 -6.88 -15.90 -1.20
CA ALA A 207 -5.74 -15.28 -1.86
C ALA A 207 -5.76 -13.74 -1.77
N PHE A 208 -6.95 -13.14 -1.89
CA PHE A 208 -7.16 -11.70 -1.72
C PHE A 208 -6.81 -11.26 -0.30
N ASP A 209 -7.34 -11.94 0.72
CA ASP A 209 -7.12 -11.61 2.13
C ASP A 209 -5.63 -11.73 2.50
N LEU A 210 -4.96 -12.79 2.04
CA LEU A 210 -3.53 -12.97 2.23
C LEU A 210 -2.72 -11.82 1.58
N THR A 211 -3.13 -11.39 0.39
CA THR A 211 -2.49 -10.27 -0.31
C THR A 211 -2.71 -8.97 0.44
N PHE A 212 -3.93 -8.73 0.92
CA PHE A 212 -4.28 -7.56 1.73
C PHE A 212 -3.46 -7.48 3.02
N ASP A 213 -3.33 -8.59 3.76
CA ASP A 213 -2.57 -8.64 5.02
C ASP A 213 -1.07 -8.38 4.80
N ARG A 214 -0.51 -8.93 3.71
CA ARG A 214 0.88 -8.66 3.31
C ARG A 214 1.08 -7.20 2.92
N LEU A 215 0.16 -6.62 2.17
CA LEU A 215 0.21 -5.21 1.79
C LEU A 215 0.15 -4.31 3.02
N ARG A 216 -0.77 -4.58 3.96
CA ARG A 216 -0.88 -3.85 5.22
C ARG A 216 0.44 -3.89 6.01
N THR A 217 0.99 -5.08 6.22
CA THR A 217 2.25 -5.26 6.96
C THR A 217 3.43 -4.54 6.30
N ARG A 218 3.45 -4.47 4.96
CA ARG A 218 4.48 -3.72 4.20
C ARG A 218 4.30 -2.21 4.31
N ILE A 219 3.06 -1.74 4.28
CA ILE A 219 2.75 -0.31 4.43
C ILE A 219 3.19 0.20 5.80
N ASP A 220 2.99 -0.62 6.85
CA ASP A 220 3.42 -0.30 8.22
C ASP A 220 4.94 -0.05 8.33
N GLN A 221 5.75 -0.58 7.40
CA GLN A 221 7.21 -0.37 7.37
C GLN A 221 7.63 1.02 6.83
N PHE A 222 6.71 1.79 6.24
CA PHE A 222 7.02 3.13 5.72
C PHE A 222 6.90 4.24 6.75
N GLY A 223 6.38 3.95 7.95
CA GLY A 223 6.25 4.96 9.01
C GLY A 223 5.36 6.14 8.61
N VAL A 224 4.40 5.90 7.71
CA VAL A 224 3.36 6.88 7.37
C VAL A 224 2.38 7.02 8.52
N ALA A 225 1.97 8.24 8.81
CA ALA A 225 0.89 8.48 9.76
C ALA A 225 -0.41 7.99 9.12
N GLN A 226 -0.99 6.91 9.69
CA GLN A 226 -2.36 6.46 9.42
C GLN A 226 -2.68 6.24 7.91
N PRO A 227 -2.14 5.19 7.28
CA PRO A 227 -2.46 4.85 5.90
C PRO A 227 -3.94 4.47 5.73
N SER A 228 -4.55 4.85 4.61
CA SER A 228 -5.92 4.42 4.25
C SER A 228 -5.82 3.27 3.25
N ILE A 229 -6.33 2.09 3.63
CA ILE A 229 -6.31 0.88 2.80
C ILE A 229 -7.74 0.38 2.63
N ASN A 230 -8.27 0.48 1.42
CA ASN A 230 -9.67 0.18 1.11
C ASN A 230 -9.76 -1.01 0.14
N PRO A 231 -10.17 -2.20 0.60
CA PRO A 231 -10.37 -3.35 -0.27
C PRO A 231 -11.68 -3.23 -1.06
N ILE A 232 -11.65 -3.68 -2.32
CA ILE A 232 -12.78 -3.78 -3.25
C ILE A 232 -12.82 -5.23 -3.77
N PRO A 233 -13.29 -6.20 -2.94
CA PRO A 233 -13.09 -7.62 -3.22
C PRO A 233 -13.81 -8.11 -4.49
N ASN A 234 -14.97 -7.53 -4.81
CA ASN A 234 -15.73 -7.87 -6.01
C ASN A 234 -14.98 -7.57 -7.32
N ARG A 235 -14.08 -6.59 -7.32
CA ARG A 235 -13.22 -6.26 -8.47
C ARG A 235 -11.78 -6.76 -8.29
N GLY A 236 -11.46 -7.40 -7.17
CA GLY A 236 -10.09 -7.79 -6.85
C GLY A 236 -9.14 -6.59 -6.69
N LEU A 237 -9.66 -5.41 -6.34
CA LEU A 237 -8.86 -4.18 -6.23
C LEU A 237 -8.61 -3.81 -4.77
N ILE A 238 -7.50 -3.15 -4.50
CA ILE A 238 -7.15 -2.57 -3.21
C ILE A 238 -6.68 -1.14 -3.45
N THR A 239 -7.38 -0.15 -2.91
CA THR A 239 -6.98 1.26 -3.01
C THR A 239 -6.18 1.65 -1.76
N VAL A 240 -5.04 2.28 -1.97
CA VAL A 240 -4.09 2.63 -0.91
C VAL A 240 -3.75 4.11 -1.01
N GLU A 241 -3.98 4.84 0.08
CA GLU A 241 -3.56 6.23 0.22
C GLU A 241 -2.52 6.35 1.32
N LEU A 242 -1.38 6.95 0.95
CA LEU A 242 -0.20 7.10 1.79
C LEU A 242 0.15 8.58 1.90
N PRO A 243 -0.44 9.30 2.87
CA PRO A 243 -0.14 10.71 3.10
C PRO A 243 1.29 10.88 3.62
N GLY A 244 1.96 11.96 3.22
CA GLY A 244 3.30 12.32 3.70
C GLY A 244 4.45 11.50 3.13
N ILE A 245 4.22 10.59 2.18
CA ILE A 245 5.30 9.86 1.48
C ILE A 245 6.12 10.82 0.61
N LYS A 246 7.43 10.85 0.88
CA LYS A 246 8.42 11.62 0.10
C LYS A 246 9.01 10.80 -1.06
N ASP A 247 9.30 9.52 -0.85
CA ASP A 247 9.90 8.63 -1.86
C ASP A 247 8.86 7.70 -2.49
N LYS A 248 8.19 8.20 -3.54
CA LYS A 248 7.12 7.47 -4.24
C LYS A 248 7.64 6.24 -5.00
N GLU A 249 8.85 6.33 -5.56
CA GLU A 249 9.45 5.24 -6.34
C GLU A 249 9.76 4.02 -5.47
N ARG A 250 10.31 4.26 -4.28
CA ARG A 250 10.56 3.19 -3.31
C ARG A 250 9.28 2.51 -2.87
N VAL A 251 8.23 3.29 -2.60
CA VAL A 251 6.93 2.71 -2.21
C VAL A 251 6.34 1.92 -3.36
N ARG A 252 6.34 2.45 -4.59
CA ARG A 252 5.89 1.72 -5.77
C ARG A 252 6.62 0.39 -5.91
N LYS A 253 7.95 0.39 -5.80
CA LYS A 253 8.75 -0.84 -5.90
C LYS A 253 8.40 -1.87 -4.84
N LEU A 254 8.13 -1.45 -3.60
CA LEU A 254 7.78 -2.38 -2.51
C LEU A 254 6.34 -2.90 -2.60
N LEU A 255 5.40 -2.05 -3.03
CA LEU A 255 4.02 -2.45 -3.30
C LEU A 255 3.94 -3.38 -4.51
N GLN A 256 4.83 -3.21 -5.49
CA GLN A 256 4.97 -4.09 -6.66
C GLN A 256 5.80 -5.35 -6.41
N SER A 257 6.71 -5.38 -5.41
CA SER A 257 7.57 -6.55 -5.17
C SER A 257 6.77 -7.70 -4.57
N THR A 258 5.97 -8.35 -5.40
CA THR A 258 5.39 -9.70 -5.29
C THR A 258 4.85 -10.08 -3.90
N ALA A 259 3.52 -10.09 -3.78
CA ALA A 259 2.84 -11.15 -3.04
C ALA A 259 3.00 -12.47 -3.80
#